data_AF-A0A2D6E2Q6-F1
#
_entry.id   AF-A0A2D6E2Q6-F1
#
_cell.length_a   1.000
_cell.length_b   1.000
_cell.length_c   1.000
_cell.angle_alpha   90.00
_cell.angle_beta   90.00
_cell.angle_gamma   90.00
#
_symmetry.space_group_name_H-M   'P 1'
#
loop_
_entity.id
_entity.type
_entity.pdbx_description
1 polymer ?
#
loop_
_entity_poly.entity_id
_entity_poly.type
_entity_poly.pdbx_seq_one_letter_code
_entity_poly.pdbx_strand_id
1 'polypeptide(L)'
;MIKHLKTLFLCDCIKSHLEKHFAREDGPNENFIQIQGGGGFVIDKLELSMYERFILSNAWANGASVIDDTEIWEDRVGKQIYILEKIASTNRPFLIIDRPGVLDRYIDRDFRLQIDHDPKELGMCPKKAAEAGWRPQDKEGQKARRKKYFSKIKRIIELDHVYYFDMQSLMLGKEITRLSSEVSHKGGVIDEAPWHFKPEYNNIIIKICEKFIDNEKISKEDGLNIINEKVPLL
;
A
#
# COMPACT_ATOMS: atom_id res chain seq x y z
N MET A 1 17.41 2.31 -24.78
CA MET A 1 16.29 1.42 -24.40
C MET A 1 15.67 2.01 -23.15
N ILE A 2 14.38 2.35 -23.16
CA ILE A 2 13.78 3.07 -22.04
C ILE A 2 13.64 2.09 -20.86
N LYS A 3 14.43 2.27 -19.80
CA LYS A 3 14.58 1.28 -18.71
C LYS A 3 13.23 0.84 -18.13
N HIS A 4 12.26 1.73 -17.96
CA HIS A 4 10.94 1.39 -17.40
C HIS A 4 10.12 0.38 -18.22
N LEU A 5 10.43 0.16 -19.51
CA LEU A 5 9.70 -0.79 -20.37
C LEU A 5 9.88 -2.25 -19.94
N LYS A 6 10.89 -2.56 -19.12
CA LYS A 6 11.13 -3.89 -18.56
C LYS A 6 10.89 -3.96 -17.05
N THR A 7 10.15 -3.00 -16.51
CA THR A 7 9.77 -2.95 -15.09
C THR A 7 8.33 -3.42 -14.95
N LEU A 8 8.08 -4.42 -14.11
CA LEU A 8 6.72 -4.77 -13.71
C LEU A 8 6.31 -3.94 -12.49
N PHE A 9 5.20 -3.22 -12.61
CA PHE A 9 4.54 -2.49 -11.55
C PHE A 9 3.33 -3.28 -11.04
N LEU A 10 3.40 -3.72 -9.79
CA LEU A 10 2.29 -4.33 -9.05
C LEU A 10 1.77 -3.32 -8.05
N CYS A 11 0.55 -2.83 -8.27
CA CYS A 11 0.02 -1.67 -7.56
C CYS A 11 -1.41 -1.89 -7.09
N ASP A 12 -1.81 -1.25 -6.01
CA ASP A 12 -3.22 -1.14 -5.62
C ASP A 12 -3.87 0.11 -6.25
N CYS A 13 -4.56 0.96 -5.48
CA CYS A 13 -5.20 2.18 -5.99
C CYS A 13 -4.23 3.21 -6.60
N ILE A 14 -2.92 3.11 -6.33
CA ILE A 14 -1.92 3.99 -6.96
C ILE A 14 -1.60 3.64 -8.42
N LYS A 15 -2.09 2.50 -8.94
CA LYS A 15 -1.79 2.04 -10.30
C LYS A 15 -1.97 3.16 -11.33
N SER A 16 -3.10 3.85 -11.32
CA SER A 16 -3.41 4.88 -12.32
C SER A 16 -2.45 6.08 -12.26
N HIS A 17 -1.91 6.41 -11.10
CA HIS A 17 -0.93 7.49 -10.94
C HIS A 17 0.43 7.07 -11.48
N LEU A 18 0.89 5.87 -11.15
CA LEU A 18 2.16 5.33 -11.66
C LEU A 18 2.08 5.08 -13.17
N GLU A 19 0.95 4.57 -13.64
CA GLU A 19 0.69 4.35 -15.06
C GLU A 19 0.78 5.68 -15.81
N LYS A 20 0.09 6.75 -15.39
CA LYS A 20 0.21 8.08 -16.04
C LYS A 20 1.65 8.59 -16.15
N HIS A 21 2.52 8.25 -15.20
CA HIS A 21 3.89 8.73 -15.14
C HIS A 21 4.89 7.86 -15.91
N PHE A 22 4.69 6.54 -15.88
CA PHE A 22 5.66 5.55 -16.38
C PHE A 22 5.15 4.75 -17.60
N ALA A 23 3.92 4.97 -18.03
CA ALA A 23 3.34 4.36 -19.23
C ALA A 23 4.04 4.78 -20.51
N ARG A 24 3.84 3.97 -21.55
CA ARG A 24 4.16 4.35 -22.93
C ARG A 24 3.12 5.35 -23.42
N GLU A 25 3.54 6.33 -24.22
CA GLU A 25 2.62 7.25 -24.90
C GLU A 25 1.69 6.50 -25.89
N ASP A 26 2.18 5.40 -26.51
CA ASP A 26 1.50 4.76 -27.65
C ASP A 26 1.25 3.24 -27.52
N GLY A 27 0.97 2.70 -26.33
CA GLY A 27 0.72 1.25 -26.23
C GLY A 27 0.09 0.75 -24.93
N PRO A 28 -0.38 -0.51 -24.91
CA PRO A 28 -1.00 -1.09 -23.73
C PRO A 28 0.01 -1.20 -22.57
N ASN A 29 -0.43 -0.81 -21.38
CA ASN A 29 0.36 -0.80 -20.15
C ASN A 29 0.38 -2.16 -19.46
N GLU A 30 0.81 -3.19 -20.19
CA GLU A 30 0.92 -4.58 -19.70
C GLU A 30 1.92 -4.72 -18.53
N ASN A 31 2.77 -3.72 -18.35
CA ASN A 31 3.69 -3.59 -17.23
C ASN A 31 3.01 -3.18 -15.92
N PHE A 32 1.73 -2.79 -15.93
CA PHE A 32 1.01 -2.30 -14.75
C PHE A 32 -0.14 -3.23 -14.40
N ILE A 33 -0.01 -3.92 -13.26
CA ILE A 33 -1.00 -4.87 -12.79
C ILE A 33 -1.60 -4.38 -11.48
N GLN A 34 -2.94 -4.36 -11.43
CA GLN A 34 -3.68 -4.02 -10.23
C GLN A 34 -3.81 -5.24 -9.32
N ILE A 35 -3.38 -5.10 -8.06
CA ILE A 35 -3.45 -6.13 -7.02
C ILE A 35 -4.22 -5.61 -5.79
N GLN A 36 -5.54 -5.47 -5.91
CA GLN A 36 -6.38 -5.00 -4.81
C GLN A 36 -6.64 -6.11 -3.78
N GLY A 37 -6.12 -5.95 -2.56
CA GLY A 37 -6.47 -6.79 -1.41
C GLY A 37 -6.19 -8.28 -1.59
N GLY A 38 -5.30 -8.65 -2.52
CA GLY A 38 -4.85 -10.04 -2.74
C GLY A 38 -5.92 -10.93 -3.36
N GLY A 39 -7.11 -10.39 -3.63
CA GLY A 39 -8.17 -11.08 -4.35
C GLY A 39 -7.93 -10.98 -5.85
N GLY A 40 -8.15 -12.08 -6.57
CA GLY A 40 -8.24 -12.10 -8.04
C GLY A 40 -6.91 -12.08 -8.80
N PHE A 41 -5.78 -11.74 -8.18
CA PHE A 41 -4.47 -11.84 -8.83
C PHE A 41 -3.83 -13.21 -8.61
N VAL A 42 -3.44 -13.88 -9.69
CA VAL A 42 -2.77 -15.19 -9.67
C VAL A 42 -1.41 -15.04 -10.35
N ILE A 43 -0.35 -14.93 -9.55
CA ILE A 43 1.00 -14.67 -10.04
C ILE A 43 1.55 -15.78 -10.96
N ASP A 44 1.11 -17.03 -10.79
CA ASP A 44 1.56 -18.14 -11.63
C ASP A 44 1.13 -18.03 -13.10
N LYS A 45 0.19 -17.13 -13.42
CA LYS A 45 -0.20 -16.83 -14.79
C LYS A 45 0.67 -15.76 -15.45
N LEU A 46 1.59 -15.15 -14.70
CA LEU A 46 2.44 -14.08 -15.18
C LEU A 46 3.82 -14.61 -15.55
N GLU A 47 4.26 -14.34 -16.77
CA GLU A 47 5.61 -14.70 -17.22
C GLU A 47 6.65 -13.73 -16.66
N LEU A 48 7.11 -13.98 -15.43
CA LEU A 48 8.07 -13.11 -14.73
C LEU A 48 9.41 -12.96 -15.46
N SER A 49 9.80 -13.92 -16.29
CA SER A 49 11.06 -13.91 -17.07
C SER A 49 11.16 -12.72 -18.02
N MET A 50 10.06 -12.10 -18.41
CA MET A 50 10.03 -10.95 -19.32
C MET A 50 10.51 -9.63 -18.69
N TYR A 51 10.49 -9.52 -17.35
CA TYR A 51 10.72 -8.25 -16.64
C TYR A 51 12.08 -8.20 -15.93
N GLU A 52 12.92 -7.22 -16.22
CA GLU A 52 14.25 -7.09 -15.59
C GLU A 52 14.20 -6.61 -14.14
N ARG A 53 13.13 -5.95 -13.74
CA ARG A 53 12.96 -5.43 -12.38
C ARG A 53 11.50 -5.35 -11.98
N PHE A 54 11.27 -5.29 -10.68
CA PHE A 54 9.94 -5.35 -10.09
C PHE A 54 9.74 -4.19 -9.12
N ILE A 55 8.56 -3.59 -9.17
CA ILE A 55 8.09 -2.58 -8.21
C ILE A 55 6.76 -3.04 -7.67
N LEU A 56 6.69 -3.26 -6.38
CA LEU A 56 5.47 -3.53 -5.65
C LEU A 56 5.17 -2.31 -4.78
N SER A 57 4.12 -1.57 -5.11
CA SER A 57 3.69 -0.38 -4.38
C SER A 57 2.26 -0.57 -3.89
N ASN A 58 2.11 -0.89 -2.62
CA ASN A 58 0.81 -1.19 -2.02
C ASN A 58 0.80 -0.81 -0.53
N ALA A 59 -0.36 -0.85 0.11
CA ALA A 59 -0.50 -0.57 1.54
C ALA A 59 -0.83 -1.82 2.37
N TRP A 60 -0.25 -2.98 2.05
CA TRP A 60 -0.54 -4.24 2.76
C TRP A 60 -0.09 -4.26 4.20
N ALA A 61 1.01 -3.59 4.50
CA ALA A 61 1.40 -3.19 5.84
C ALA A 61 0.23 -2.76 6.76
N ASN A 62 -0.64 -1.91 6.22
CA ASN A 62 -1.80 -1.33 6.91
C ASN A 62 -3.07 -2.16 6.66
N GLY A 63 -3.16 -2.77 5.48
CA GLY A 63 -4.19 -3.75 5.16
C GLY A 63 -4.24 -4.91 6.15
N ALA A 64 -3.07 -5.49 6.44
CA ALA A 64 -2.92 -6.57 7.39
C ALA A 64 -3.24 -6.13 8.81
N SER A 65 -3.02 -4.87 9.18
CA SER A 65 -3.35 -4.43 10.54
C SER A 65 -4.86 -4.36 10.78
N VAL A 66 -5.66 -4.14 9.73
CA VAL A 66 -7.10 -3.91 9.86
C VAL A 66 -8.00 -5.11 9.53
N ILE A 67 -7.46 -6.25 9.13
CA ILE A 67 -8.28 -7.45 8.91
C ILE A 67 -8.49 -8.14 10.26
N ASP A 68 -9.72 -8.10 10.79
CA ASP A 68 -10.02 -8.63 12.11
C ASP A 68 -10.14 -10.15 12.15
N ASP A 69 -10.78 -10.71 11.13
CA ASP A 69 -10.96 -12.14 10.92
C ASP A 69 -9.62 -12.82 10.65
N THR A 70 -9.26 -13.80 11.49
CA THR A 70 -7.96 -14.47 11.40
C THR A 70 -7.83 -15.36 10.17
N GLU A 71 -8.91 -16.01 9.72
CA GLU A 71 -8.88 -16.87 8.54
C GLU A 71 -8.71 -16.03 7.27
N ILE A 72 -9.48 -14.93 7.17
CA ILE A 72 -9.34 -13.96 6.07
C ILE A 72 -7.96 -13.32 6.11
N TRP A 73 -7.44 -13.01 7.31
CA TRP A 73 -6.10 -12.46 7.47
C TRP A 73 -5.05 -13.43 6.94
N GLU A 74 -5.08 -14.70 7.33
CA GLU A 74 -4.11 -15.71 6.89
C GLU A 74 -4.20 -15.98 5.39
N ASP A 75 -5.40 -16.06 4.80
CA ASP A 75 -5.57 -16.22 3.36
C ASP A 75 -4.97 -15.03 2.58
N ARG A 76 -5.33 -13.80 2.96
CA ARG A 76 -4.91 -12.58 2.26
C ARG A 76 -3.42 -12.30 2.42
N VAL A 77 -2.90 -12.42 3.64
CA VAL A 77 -1.46 -12.24 3.90
C VAL A 77 -0.65 -13.38 3.27
N GLY A 78 -1.17 -14.61 3.29
CA GLY A 78 -0.55 -15.76 2.60
C GLY A 78 -0.40 -15.51 1.10
N LYS A 79 -1.44 -15.02 0.43
CA LYS A 79 -1.38 -14.65 -1.00
C LYS A 79 -0.36 -13.54 -1.26
N GLN A 80 -0.31 -12.52 -0.40
CA GLN A 80 0.66 -11.44 -0.54
C GLN A 80 2.10 -11.95 -0.37
N ILE A 81 2.36 -12.82 0.61
CA ILE A 81 3.66 -13.45 0.81
C ILE A 81 4.04 -14.31 -0.39
N TYR A 82 3.10 -15.09 -0.93
CA TYR A 82 3.35 -15.90 -2.12
C TYR A 82 3.78 -15.06 -3.33
N ILE A 83 3.14 -13.90 -3.54
CA ILE A 83 3.54 -12.93 -4.58
C ILE A 83 4.98 -12.44 -4.34
N LEU A 84 5.29 -12.04 -3.11
CA LEU A 84 6.61 -11.57 -2.72
C LEU A 84 7.69 -12.64 -2.94
N GLU A 85 7.44 -13.88 -2.52
CA GLU A 85 8.35 -15.01 -2.66
C GLU A 85 8.62 -15.34 -4.13
N LYS A 86 7.57 -15.38 -4.97
CA LYS A 86 7.71 -15.64 -6.41
C LYS A 86 8.56 -14.58 -7.09
N ILE A 87 8.32 -13.31 -6.81
CA ILE A 87 9.12 -12.22 -7.40
C ILE A 87 10.56 -12.27 -6.88
N ALA A 88 10.75 -12.41 -5.57
CA ALA A 88 12.07 -12.47 -4.96
C ALA A 88 12.89 -13.65 -5.49
N SER A 89 12.25 -14.78 -5.80
CA SER A 89 12.91 -15.97 -6.38
C SER A 89 13.53 -15.73 -7.76
N THR A 90 13.13 -14.66 -8.46
CA THR A 90 13.74 -14.29 -9.77
C THR A 90 15.16 -13.76 -9.63
N ASN A 91 15.59 -13.39 -8.41
CA ASN A 91 16.89 -12.78 -8.12
C ASN A 91 17.18 -11.50 -8.94
N ARG A 92 16.12 -10.78 -9.32
CA ARG A 92 16.16 -9.50 -10.04
C ARG A 92 15.86 -8.35 -9.09
N PRO A 93 16.32 -7.12 -9.36
CA PRO A 93 16.03 -5.97 -8.53
C PRO A 93 14.54 -5.84 -8.22
N PHE A 94 14.21 -5.78 -6.93
CA PHE A 94 12.84 -5.74 -6.45
C PHE A 94 12.65 -4.64 -5.41
N LEU A 95 11.87 -3.61 -5.76
CA LEU A 95 11.46 -2.56 -4.86
C LEU A 95 10.08 -2.87 -4.26
N ILE A 96 9.98 -2.83 -2.94
CA ILE A 96 8.73 -2.94 -2.19
C ILE A 96 8.52 -1.63 -1.43
N ILE A 97 7.38 -0.99 -1.69
CA ILE A 97 6.94 0.22 -0.99
C ILE A 97 5.64 -0.13 -0.27
N ASP A 98 5.73 -0.30 1.05
CA ASP A 98 4.57 -0.35 1.94
C ASP A 98 4.14 1.10 2.22
N ARG A 99 3.17 1.57 1.45
CA ARG A 99 2.63 2.93 1.49
C ARG A 99 1.97 3.21 2.85
N PRO A 100 1.92 4.47 3.32
CA PRO A 100 1.19 4.80 4.54
C PRO A 100 -0.31 4.59 4.33
N GLY A 101 -1.05 4.38 5.42
CA GLY A 101 -2.47 4.06 5.36
C GLY A 101 -3.19 4.58 6.60
N VAL A 102 -4.49 4.82 6.46
CA VAL A 102 -5.28 5.37 7.57
C VAL A 102 -5.85 4.24 8.40
N LEU A 103 -5.45 4.19 9.67
CA LEU A 103 -5.71 3.05 10.55
C LEU A 103 -7.03 3.16 11.34
N ASP A 104 -7.81 4.22 11.14
CA ASP A 104 -8.69 4.68 12.21
C ASP A 104 -10.14 4.17 12.20
N ARG A 105 -10.64 3.48 11.16
CA ARG A 105 -12.05 3.01 11.12
C ARG A 105 -12.23 1.72 10.32
N TYR A 106 -12.80 0.69 10.95
CA TYR A 106 -13.29 -0.52 10.29
C TYR A 106 -14.81 -0.60 10.49
N ILE A 107 -15.53 -0.87 9.41
CA ILE A 107 -16.98 -1.17 9.46
C ILE A 107 -17.12 -2.68 9.35
N ASP A 108 -17.78 -3.27 10.34
CA ASP A 108 -18.15 -4.68 10.33
C ASP A 108 -18.97 -5.03 9.07
N ARG A 109 -18.69 -6.19 8.45
CA ARG A 109 -19.29 -6.62 7.18
C ARG A 109 -20.81 -6.76 7.25
N ASP A 110 -21.34 -7.25 8.37
CA ASP A 110 -22.79 -7.42 8.57
C ASP A 110 -23.49 -6.09 8.81
N PHE A 111 -22.73 -5.11 9.32
CA PHE A 111 -23.19 -3.74 9.54
C PHE A 111 -23.14 -2.87 8.28
N ARG A 112 -22.17 -3.12 7.39
CA ARG A 112 -22.04 -2.46 6.08
C ARG A 112 -23.26 -2.68 5.17
N LEU A 113 -23.98 -3.78 5.37
CA LEU A 113 -25.19 -4.10 4.60
C LEU A 113 -26.45 -3.38 5.11
N GLN A 114 -26.37 -2.66 6.24
CA GLN A 114 -27.52 -2.06 6.92
C GLN A 114 -27.45 -0.53 7.02
N ILE A 115 -26.37 0.10 6.58
CA ILE A 115 -26.13 1.53 6.76
C ILE A 115 -25.64 2.18 5.46
N ASP A 116 -26.39 3.20 5.01
CA ASP A 116 -26.05 4.04 3.85
C ASP A 116 -25.23 5.30 4.22
N HIS A 117 -24.99 5.59 5.51
CA HIS A 117 -24.40 6.86 5.99
C HIS A 117 -23.43 6.71 7.19
N ASP A 118 -22.39 7.56 7.30
CA ASP A 118 -21.50 7.60 8.47
C ASP A 118 -22.26 7.95 9.76
N PRO A 119 -22.01 7.27 10.89
CA PRO A 119 -22.39 7.78 12.21
C PRO A 119 -22.01 9.25 12.44
N LYS A 120 -20.83 9.72 12.02
CA LYS A 120 -20.44 11.14 12.15
C LYS A 120 -21.30 12.09 11.32
N GLU A 121 -21.69 11.71 10.11
CA GLU A 121 -22.59 12.49 9.25
C GLU A 121 -24.00 12.57 9.85
N LEU A 122 -24.38 11.54 10.60
CA LEU A 122 -25.61 11.48 11.38
C LEU A 122 -25.50 12.19 12.75
N GLY A 123 -24.38 12.86 13.05
CA GLY A 123 -24.14 13.50 14.35
C GLY A 123 -24.04 12.50 15.52
N MET A 124 -23.81 11.22 15.22
CA MET A 124 -23.75 10.14 16.18
C MET A 124 -22.42 10.20 16.95
N CYS A 125 -22.52 10.21 18.28
CA CYS A 125 -21.33 10.22 19.13
C CYS A 125 -20.60 8.87 19.09
N PRO A 126 -19.29 8.83 19.38
CA PRO A 126 -18.48 7.61 19.28
C PRO A 126 -19.03 6.40 20.06
N LYS A 127 -19.71 6.63 21.19
CA LYS A 127 -20.35 5.59 21.98
C LYS A 127 -21.51 4.92 21.23
N LYS A 128 -22.39 5.72 20.62
CA LYS A 128 -23.52 5.21 19.82
C LYS A 128 -23.06 4.53 18.53
N ALA A 129 -21.98 5.02 17.93
CA ALA A 129 -21.35 4.35 16.79
C ALA A 129 -20.83 2.95 17.19
N ALA A 130 -20.14 2.83 18.33
CA ALA A 130 -19.67 1.55 18.87
C ALA A 130 -20.80 0.57 19.23
N GLU A 131 -21.90 1.07 19.79
CA GLU A 131 -23.11 0.29 20.07
C GLU A 131 -23.79 -0.18 18.76
N ALA A 132 -23.71 0.64 17.71
CA ALA A 132 -24.11 0.33 16.35
C ALA A 132 -22.96 -0.32 15.56
N GLY A 133 -22.22 -1.28 16.10
CA GLY A 133 -21.27 -2.10 15.32
C GLY A 133 -20.04 -1.40 14.71
N TRP A 134 -19.91 -0.07 14.77
CA TRP A 134 -18.74 0.66 14.31
C TRP A 134 -17.63 0.55 15.34
N ARG A 135 -16.62 -0.28 15.06
CA ARG A 135 -15.54 -0.49 16.02
C ARG A 135 -14.34 0.40 15.67
N PRO A 136 -13.90 1.31 16.55
CA PRO A 136 -12.50 1.72 16.50
C PRO A 136 -11.69 0.45 16.69
N GLN A 137 -10.82 0.13 15.74
CA GLN A 137 -10.03 -1.08 15.86
C GLN A 137 -9.02 -0.94 16.99
N ASP A 138 -8.84 -2.04 17.72
CA ASP A 138 -7.90 -2.10 18.83
C ASP A 138 -6.50 -1.76 18.33
N LYS A 139 -5.95 -0.64 18.83
CA LYS A 139 -4.64 -0.12 18.46
C LYS A 139 -3.54 -1.14 18.74
N GLU A 140 -3.66 -1.91 19.82
CA GLU A 140 -2.66 -2.94 20.14
C GLU A 140 -2.79 -4.15 19.22
N GLY A 141 -4.02 -4.59 18.89
CA GLY A 141 -4.32 -5.60 17.87
C GLY A 141 -3.79 -5.24 16.49
N GLN A 142 -3.97 -3.99 16.05
CA GLN A 142 -3.41 -3.49 14.79
C GLN A 142 -1.88 -3.54 14.77
N LYS A 143 -1.24 -3.05 15.84
CA LYS A 143 0.23 -3.15 15.99
C LYS A 143 0.68 -4.60 15.99
N ALA A 144 -0.03 -5.50 16.67
CA ALA A 144 0.30 -6.92 16.74
C ALA A 144 0.21 -7.59 15.36
N ARG A 145 -0.87 -7.32 14.60
CA ARG A 145 -1.02 -7.85 13.23
C ARG A 145 -0.01 -7.28 12.25
N ARG A 146 0.28 -5.97 12.35
CA ARG A 146 1.37 -5.33 11.60
C ARG A 146 2.71 -6.01 11.87
N LYS A 147 3.05 -6.22 13.15
CA LYS A 147 4.25 -6.97 13.55
C LYS A 147 4.25 -8.40 13.04
N LYS A 148 3.10 -9.08 13.03
CA LYS A 148 2.94 -10.44 12.49
C LYS A 148 3.17 -10.49 10.97
N TYR A 149 2.66 -9.51 10.22
CA TYR A 149 2.96 -9.39 8.79
C TYR A 149 4.46 -9.20 8.55
N PHE A 150 5.09 -8.28 9.29
CA PHE A 150 6.53 -8.04 9.20
C PHE A 150 7.38 -9.27 9.50
N SER A 151 7.04 -10.04 10.53
CA SER A 151 7.79 -11.25 10.84
C SER A 151 7.72 -12.29 9.73
N LYS A 152 6.61 -12.33 8.98
CA LYS A 152 6.45 -13.23 7.83
C LYS A 152 7.26 -12.77 6.61
N ILE A 153 7.33 -11.47 6.32
CA ILE A 153 8.08 -10.97 5.16
C ILE A 153 9.57 -10.71 5.45
N LYS A 154 10.00 -10.78 6.71
CA LYS A 154 11.35 -10.41 7.16
C LYS A 154 12.46 -11.03 6.30
N ARG A 155 12.39 -12.34 6.06
CA ARG A 155 13.40 -13.05 5.27
C ARG A 155 13.48 -12.58 3.82
N ILE A 156 12.36 -12.11 3.26
CA ILE A 156 12.28 -11.63 1.87
C ILE A 156 12.91 -10.24 1.77
N ILE A 157 12.58 -9.35 2.71
CA ILE A 157 13.06 -7.96 2.69
C ILE A 157 14.54 -7.82 3.12
N GLU A 158 15.14 -8.89 3.65
CA GLU A 158 16.56 -8.98 4.00
C GLU A 158 17.44 -9.50 2.83
N LEU A 159 16.85 -9.82 1.67
CA LEU A 159 17.60 -10.23 0.48
C LEU A 159 18.29 -9.05 -0.20
N ASP A 160 19.51 -9.24 -0.70
CA ASP A 160 20.36 -8.16 -1.25
C ASP A 160 19.78 -7.43 -2.47
N HIS A 161 18.94 -8.11 -3.25
CA HIS A 161 18.24 -7.56 -4.42
C HIS A 161 16.86 -6.97 -4.08
N VAL A 162 16.44 -7.02 -2.82
CA VAL A 162 15.16 -6.51 -2.35
C VAL A 162 15.35 -5.20 -1.58
N TYR A 163 14.68 -4.15 -2.04
CA TYR A 163 14.71 -2.82 -1.44
C TYR A 163 13.36 -2.53 -0.83
N TYR A 164 13.31 -2.34 0.49
CA TYR A 164 12.05 -2.22 1.23
C TYR A 164 11.89 -0.85 1.91
N PHE A 165 10.76 -0.18 1.64
CA PHE A 165 10.36 1.06 2.29
C PHE A 165 9.04 0.87 3.05
N ASP A 166 9.12 0.86 4.38
CA ASP A 166 7.97 1.11 5.23
C ASP A 166 7.73 2.63 5.32
N MET A 167 6.92 3.15 4.41
CA MET A 167 6.65 4.58 4.35
C MET A 167 6.01 5.08 5.64
N GLN A 168 5.13 4.30 6.28
CA GLN A 168 4.52 4.67 7.55
C GLN A 168 5.59 4.94 8.62
N SER A 169 6.63 4.09 8.71
CA SER A 169 7.73 4.27 9.66
C SER A 169 8.66 5.43 9.30
N LEU A 170 8.96 5.61 8.01
CA LEU A 170 9.84 6.69 7.53
C LEU A 170 9.21 8.07 7.68
N MET A 171 7.88 8.10 7.83
CA MET A 171 7.06 9.28 7.99
C MET A 171 6.73 9.60 9.46
N LEU A 172 7.14 8.75 10.41
CA LEU A 172 6.95 8.98 11.84
C LEU A 172 7.61 10.31 12.26
N GLY A 173 6.81 11.23 12.81
CA GLY A 173 7.27 12.54 13.28
C GLY A 173 6.97 13.71 12.35
N LYS A 174 6.49 13.47 11.13
CA LYS A 174 5.89 14.52 10.27
C LYS A 174 4.37 14.56 10.52
N GLU A 175 3.70 15.70 10.24
CA GLU A 175 2.24 15.95 10.40
C GLU A 175 1.30 15.02 9.59
N ILE A 176 1.83 13.90 9.10
CA ILE A 176 1.19 12.89 8.28
C ILE A 176 0.05 12.20 9.05
N THR A 177 0.19 12.08 10.37
CA THR A 177 -0.83 11.51 11.26
C THR A 177 -2.07 12.38 11.46
N ARG A 178 -2.06 13.68 11.10
CA ARG A 178 -3.21 14.57 11.32
C ARG A 178 -4.02 14.88 10.08
N LEU A 179 -3.40 14.82 8.90
CA LEU A 179 -4.04 15.33 7.69
C LEU A 179 -4.78 14.27 6.87
N SER A 180 -4.56 12.96 7.08
CA SER A 180 -5.37 11.93 6.40
C SER A 180 -6.76 11.73 7.03
N SER A 181 -7.00 12.25 8.24
CA SER A 181 -8.33 12.34 8.82
C SER A 181 -9.13 13.55 8.35
N GLU A 182 -8.51 14.48 7.61
CA GLU A 182 -9.10 15.78 7.26
C GLU A 182 -9.16 16.04 5.74
N VAL A 183 -8.67 15.13 4.88
CA VAL A 183 -8.81 15.29 3.42
C VAL A 183 -10.22 14.98 2.98
N SER A 184 -11.02 16.04 2.90
CA SER A 184 -11.96 16.37 1.81
C SER A 184 -12.64 15.21 1.05
N HIS A 185 -13.06 14.16 1.73
CA HIS A 185 -14.23 13.38 1.34
C HIS A 185 -15.42 14.08 1.97
N LYS A 186 -16.45 14.41 1.18
CA LYS A 186 -17.73 14.88 1.72
C LYS A 186 -18.12 13.94 2.87
N GLY A 187 -18.05 14.43 4.11
CA GLY A 187 -18.55 13.72 5.29
C GLY A 187 -17.55 12.96 6.17
N GLY A 188 -16.24 12.95 5.88
CA GLY A 188 -15.24 12.49 6.85
C GLY A 188 -15.28 10.99 7.20
N VAL A 189 -15.96 10.19 6.37
CA VAL A 189 -15.76 8.74 6.26
C VAL A 189 -14.50 8.49 5.47
N ILE A 190 -13.71 7.52 5.93
CA ILE A 190 -12.77 6.84 5.05
C ILE A 190 -13.58 5.78 4.31
N ASP A 191 -14.38 6.22 3.34
CA ASP A 191 -15.11 5.33 2.42
C ASP A 191 -14.11 4.61 1.48
N GLU A 192 -12.92 5.19 1.43
CA GLU A 192 -11.74 4.73 0.75
C GLU A 192 -10.88 3.91 1.69
N ALA A 193 -11.14 2.61 1.69
CA ALA A 193 -10.41 1.58 2.40
C ALA A 193 -8.91 1.92 2.66
N PRO A 194 -8.33 1.54 3.82
CA PRO A 194 -7.21 2.19 4.54
C PRO A 194 -5.88 2.37 3.77
N TRP A 195 -5.85 1.92 2.54
CA TRP A 195 -4.82 2.04 1.52
C TRP A 195 -4.86 3.37 0.74
N HIS A 196 -5.78 4.31 1.02
CA HIS A 196 -5.82 5.62 0.33
C HIS A 196 -5.14 6.72 1.15
N PHE A 197 -4.41 7.62 0.47
CA PHE A 197 -3.67 8.71 1.10
C PHE A 197 -3.64 9.95 0.20
N LYS A 198 -3.23 11.09 0.78
CA LYS A 198 -3.25 12.39 0.09
C LYS A 198 -2.38 12.38 -1.19
N PRO A 199 -2.85 12.96 -2.33
CA PRO A 199 -2.14 12.94 -3.61
C PRO A 199 -0.65 13.33 -3.56
N GLU A 200 -0.27 14.21 -2.64
CA GLU A 200 1.09 14.71 -2.41
C GLU A 200 2.11 13.58 -2.16
N TYR A 201 1.68 12.46 -1.56
CA TYR A 201 2.55 11.31 -1.33
C TYR A 201 2.77 10.45 -2.59
N ASN A 202 1.91 10.57 -3.61
CA ASN A 202 2.16 9.90 -4.89
C ASN A 202 3.45 10.42 -5.53
N ASN A 203 3.74 11.72 -5.42
CA ASN A 203 4.97 12.32 -5.93
C ASN A 203 6.22 11.75 -5.24
N ILE A 204 6.16 11.47 -3.94
CA ILE A 204 7.26 10.82 -3.22
C ILE A 204 7.49 9.40 -3.75
N ILE A 205 6.41 8.63 -3.90
CA ILE A 205 6.49 7.26 -4.41
C ILE A 205 7.02 7.24 -5.84
N ILE A 206 6.56 8.15 -6.70
CA ILE A 206 7.07 8.31 -8.07
C ILE A 206 8.58 8.57 -8.05
N LYS A 207 9.07 9.50 -7.24
CA LYS A 207 10.52 9.79 -7.13
C LYS A 207 11.32 8.58 -6.64
N ILE A 208 10.80 7.81 -5.68
CA ILE A 208 11.44 6.56 -5.22
C ILE A 208 11.51 5.56 -6.37
N CYS A 209 10.42 5.39 -7.13
CA CYS A 209 10.37 4.52 -8.30
C CYS A 209 11.34 4.98 -9.40
N GLU A 210 11.40 6.28 -9.73
CA GLU A 210 12.34 6.84 -10.71
C GLU A 210 13.78 6.51 -10.34
N LYS A 211 14.16 6.83 -9.10
CA LYS A 211 15.51 6.59 -8.60
C LYS A 211 15.88 5.11 -8.63
N PHE A 212 14.93 4.23 -8.31
CA PHE A 212 15.14 2.79 -8.42
C PHE A 212 15.24 2.30 -9.87
N ILE A 213 14.43 2.83 -10.80
CA ILE A 213 14.50 2.47 -12.22
C ILE A 213 15.84 2.90 -12.82
N ASP A 214 16.36 4.06 -12.40
CA ASP A 214 17.62 4.59 -12.92
C ASP A 214 18.84 3.83 -12.40
N ASN A 215 18.83 3.44 -11.13
CA ASN A 215 20.01 2.89 -10.44
C ASN A 215 19.92 1.38 -10.16
N GLU A 216 18.74 0.78 -10.31
CA GLU A 216 18.42 -0.62 -9.95
C GLU A 216 18.68 -0.99 -8.48
N LYS A 217 19.06 0.02 -7.69
CA LYS A 217 19.32 -0.03 -6.26
C LYS A 217 18.88 1.28 -5.65
N ILE A 218 18.39 1.21 -4.42
CA ILE A 218 18.05 2.40 -3.65
C ILE A 218 18.25 2.11 -2.18
N SER A 219 18.91 3.02 -1.46
CA SER A 219 19.15 2.88 -0.03
C SER A 219 17.98 3.44 0.78
N LYS A 220 17.89 3.04 2.06
CA LYS A 220 16.94 3.67 3.00
C LYS A 220 17.19 5.18 3.13
N GLU A 221 18.44 5.62 3.05
CA GLU A 221 18.82 7.03 3.10
C GLU A 221 18.31 7.80 1.88
N ASP A 222 18.36 7.21 0.69
CA ASP A 222 17.79 7.80 -0.52
C ASP A 222 16.28 8.08 -0.36
N GLY A 223 15.53 7.12 0.17
CA GLY A 223 14.09 7.33 0.42
C GLY A 223 13.83 8.39 1.49
N LEU A 224 14.64 8.45 2.55
CA LEU A 224 14.55 9.50 3.56
C LEU A 224 14.84 10.89 2.97
N ASN A 225 15.87 10.99 2.11
CA ASN A 225 16.20 12.24 1.42
C ASN A 225 15.05 12.70 0.53
N ILE A 226 14.48 11.79 -0.27
CA ILE A 226 13.29 12.10 -1.10
C ILE A 226 12.09 12.54 -0.25
N ILE A 227 11.86 11.88 0.91
CA ILE A 227 10.79 12.25 1.85
C ILE A 227 11.04 13.62 2.48
N ASN A 228 12.31 14.00 2.67
CA ASN A 228 12.74 15.25 3.31
C ASN A 228 12.87 16.43 2.36
N GLU A 229 13.00 16.18 1.05
CA GLU A 229 12.80 17.21 0.04
C GLU A 229 11.42 17.83 0.24
N LYS A 230 11.34 19.17 0.22
CA LYS A 230 10.05 19.85 0.10
C LYS A 230 9.48 19.46 -1.26
N VAL A 231 8.62 18.44 -1.28
CA VAL A 231 8.00 18.00 -2.52
C VAL A 231 7.01 19.08 -2.94
N PRO A 232 7.20 19.71 -4.13
CA PRO A 232 6.19 20.60 -4.68
C PRO A 232 4.92 19.78 -4.92
N LEU A 233 3.78 20.32 -4.50
CA LEU A 233 2.49 19.72 -4.82
C LEU A 233 2.20 20.08 -6.28
N LEU A 234 2.09 19.06 -7.15
CA LEU A 234 1.68 19.21 -8.55
C LEU A 234 0.15 19.22 -8.62
#